data_AF-A0A355SGM3-F1
#
_entry.id   AF-A0A355SGM3-F1
#
_cell.length_a   1.000
_cell.length_b   1.000
_cell.length_c   1.000
_cell.angle_alpha   90.00
_cell.angle_beta   90.00
_cell.angle_gamma   90.00
#
_symmetry.space_group_name_H-M   'P 1'
#
loop_
_entity.id
_entity.type
_entity.pdbx_description
1 polymer ?
#
loop_
_entity_poly.entity_id
_entity_poly.type
_entity_poly.pdbx_seq_one_letter_code
_entity_poly.pdbx_strand_id
1 'polypeptide(L)'
;MAQTDIHFPKLYYSGEKYIVRECINGIELNEYLLRHPLTPSISAGIIDIYEAMMKIGYKRLDSAIFHIFVTSQGNLKLIDTAKALKKKVNCPRLILSGLKKLGYKKEFLNFVKNTRPDIYGYMKNKRESGDRYAYKR
;
A
#
# COMPACT_ATOMS: atom_id res chain seq x y z
N MET A 1 17.35 1.51 2.79
CA MET A 1 16.75 0.95 4.03
C MET A 1 15.40 1.65 4.27
N ALA A 2 14.36 0.96 4.73
CA ALA A 2 13.01 1.55 4.89
C ALA A 2 12.97 2.82 5.77
N GLN A 3 13.92 2.94 6.70
CA GLN A 3 14.07 4.05 7.63
C GLN A 3 14.39 5.41 7.00
N THR A 4 14.76 5.42 5.72
CA THR A 4 15.09 6.65 4.98
C THR A 4 13.92 7.19 4.15
N ASP A 5 12.80 6.48 4.11
CA ASP A 5 11.66 6.82 3.25
C ASP A 5 10.44 7.17 4.12
N ILE A 6 9.84 8.33 3.84
CA ILE A 6 8.78 8.94 4.65
C ILE A 6 7.50 8.11 4.70
N HIS A 7 7.32 7.19 3.74
CA HIS A 7 6.16 6.34 3.63
C HIS A 7 6.14 5.20 4.65
N PHE A 8 7.23 4.98 5.39
CA PHE A 8 7.31 3.96 6.43
C PHE A 8 7.47 4.60 7.82
N PRO A 9 6.94 3.95 8.86
CA PRO A 9 7.16 4.38 10.24
C PRO A 9 8.66 4.41 10.59
N LYS A 10 9.09 5.51 11.21
CA LYS A 10 10.43 5.60 11.81
C LYS A 10 10.57 4.57 12.93
N LEU A 11 11.65 3.82 12.93
CA LEU A 11 12.05 2.93 14.01
C LEU A 11 12.88 3.73 15.00
N TYR A 12 12.45 3.78 16.25
CA TYR A 12 13.19 4.46 17.32
C TYR A 12 14.08 3.48 18.07
N TYR A 13 13.59 2.26 18.32
CA TYR A 13 14.33 1.24 19.05
C TYR A 13 13.89 -0.17 18.64
N SER A 14 14.78 -1.15 18.75
CA SER A 14 14.46 -2.57 18.60
C SER A 14 15.21 -3.38 19.65
N GLY A 15 14.49 -4.27 20.34
CA GLY A 15 15.06 -5.32 21.17
C GLY A 15 14.82 -6.69 20.57
N GLU A 16 15.14 -7.75 21.33
CA GLU A 16 15.04 -9.13 20.85
C GLU A 16 13.62 -9.54 20.44
N LYS A 17 12.59 -9.05 21.15
CA LYS A 17 11.18 -9.45 20.97
C LYS A 17 10.23 -8.26 20.77
N TYR A 18 10.76 -7.06 20.58
CA TYR A 18 9.94 -5.86 20.42
C TYR A 18 10.61 -4.80 19.55
N ILE A 19 9.78 -3.93 18.99
CA ILE A 19 10.20 -2.70 18.32
C ILE A 19 9.39 -1.53 18.85
N VAL A 20 10.03 -0.36 18.97
CA VAL A 20 9.39 0.92 19.24
C VAL A 20 9.51 1.73 17.95
N ARG A 21 8.38 2.15 17.39
CA ARG A 21 8.31 2.87 16.12
C ARG A 21 7.31 4.02 16.21
N GLU A 22 7.35 4.88 15.22
CA GLU A 22 6.41 5.98 15.02
C GLU A 22 4.96 5.50 15.14
N CYS A 23 4.20 6.15 16.02
CA CYS A 23 2.75 5.99 16.10
C CYS A 23 2.13 6.84 15.00
N ILE A 24 1.51 6.20 14.00
CA ILE A 24 0.91 6.91 12.87
C ILE A 24 -0.44 7.46 13.32
N ASN A 25 -0.54 8.78 13.47
CA ASN A 25 -1.81 9.46 13.68
C ASN A 25 -2.56 9.58 12.35
N GLY A 26 -3.46 8.64 12.09
CA GLY A 26 -4.20 8.56 10.84
C GLY A 26 -5.33 7.54 10.85
N ILE A 27 -6.07 7.49 9.75
CA ILE A 27 -7.19 6.57 9.52
C ILE A 27 -6.76 5.53 8.49
N GLU A 28 -7.16 4.27 8.66
CA GLU A 28 -6.92 3.23 7.66
C GLU A 28 -7.55 3.60 6.32
N LEU A 29 -6.87 3.32 5.21
CA LEU A 29 -7.29 3.76 3.87
C LEU A 29 -8.65 3.19 3.46
N ASN A 30 -9.00 1.95 3.87
CA ASN A 30 -10.35 1.42 3.68
C ASN A 30 -11.41 2.26 4.39
N GLU A 31 -11.19 2.57 5.67
CA GLU A 31 -12.15 3.34 6.46
C GLU A 31 -12.28 4.78 5.95
N TYR A 32 -11.17 5.37 5.51
CA TYR A 32 -11.17 6.68 4.86
C TYR A 32 -12.02 6.66 3.58
N LEU A 33 -11.80 5.67 2.71
CA LEU A 33 -12.51 5.55 1.43
C LEU A 33 -13.97 5.10 1.56
N LEU A 34 -14.41 4.65 2.74
CA LEU A 34 -15.85 4.46 3.02
C LEU A 34 -16.57 5.79 3.27
N ARG A 35 -15.85 6.84 3.69
CA ARG A 35 -16.42 8.14 4.07
C ARG A 35 -16.11 9.25 3.07
N HIS A 36 -15.08 9.05 2.25
CA HIS A 36 -14.54 10.04 1.32
C HIS A 36 -14.25 9.39 -0.04
N PRO A 37 -14.43 10.11 -1.15
CA PRO A 37 -14.12 9.57 -2.47
C PRO A 37 -12.62 9.35 -2.65
N LEU A 38 -12.26 8.44 -3.56
CA LEU A 38 -10.89 8.33 -4.04
C LEU A 38 -10.53 9.59 -4.81
N THR A 39 -9.60 10.40 -4.28
CA THR A 39 -9.14 11.61 -4.97
C THR A 39 -7.88 11.34 -5.80
N PRO A 40 -7.53 12.23 -6.74
CA PRO A 40 -6.23 12.20 -7.41
C PRO A 40 -5.05 12.18 -6.44
N SER A 41 -5.12 12.93 -5.34
CA SER A 41 -4.06 12.98 -4.32
C SER A 41 -3.91 11.63 -3.59
N ILE A 42 -5.01 11.01 -3.18
CA ILE A 42 -4.96 9.67 -2.55
C ILE A 42 -4.46 8.63 -3.57
N SER A 43 -4.89 8.73 -4.84
CA SER A 43 -4.40 7.84 -5.90
C SER A 43 -2.89 7.97 -6.11
N ALA A 44 -2.37 9.21 -6.15
CA ALA A 44 -0.94 9.47 -6.20
C ALA A 44 -0.22 8.89 -4.97
N GLY A 45 -0.74 9.10 -3.76
CA GLY A 45 -0.17 8.53 -2.55
C GLY A 45 -0.11 6.99 -2.58
N ILE A 46 -1.10 6.30 -3.15
CA ILE A 46 -1.06 4.83 -3.30
C ILE A 46 0.07 4.42 -4.26
N ILE A 47 0.29 5.19 -5.32
CA ILE A 47 1.42 4.98 -6.24
C ILE A 47 2.74 5.20 -5.49
N ASP A 48 2.85 6.28 -4.70
CA ASP A 48 4.06 6.59 -3.95
C ASP A 48 4.42 5.48 -2.95
N ILE A 49 3.43 4.88 -2.27
CA ILE A 49 3.64 3.69 -1.43
C ILE A 49 4.24 2.53 -2.25
N TYR A 50 3.69 2.26 -3.44
CA TYR A 50 4.16 1.18 -4.31
C TYR A 50 5.61 1.40 -4.74
N GLU A 51 5.94 2.61 -5.17
CA GLU A 51 7.30 2.97 -5.58
C GLU A 51 8.29 3.02 -4.42
N ALA A 52 7.84 3.47 -3.25
CA ALA A 52 8.64 3.46 -2.04
C ALA A 52 9.08 2.02 -1.71
N MET A 53 8.16 1.03 -1.82
CA MET A 53 8.51 -0.39 -1.66
C MET A 53 9.54 -0.86 -2.70
N MET A 54 9.42 -0.43 -3.97
CA MET A 54 10.40 -0.74 -5.02
C MET A 54 11.78 -0.17 -4.69
N LYS A 55 11.82 1.13 -4.35
CA LYS A 55 13.04 1.89 -4.08
C LYS A 55 13.84 1.31 -2.92
N ILE A 56 13.17 0.87 -1.86
CA ILE A 56 13.85 0.27 -0.70
C ILE A 56 14.23 -1.20 -0.89
N GLY A 57 13.90 -1.80 -2.04
CA GLY A 57 14.28 -3.16 -2.41
C GLY A 57 13.40 -4.26 -1.80
N TYR A 58 12.14 -3.96 -1.47
CA TYR A 58 11.22 -5.01 -1.02
C TYR A 58 10.92 -6.00 -2.13
N LYS A 59 10.90 -7.30 -1.77
CA LYS A 59 10.51 -8.36 -2.72
C LYS A 59 9.00 -8.37 -2.93
N ARG A 60 8.23 -8.04 -1.89
CA ARG A 60 6.78 -7.93 -1.93
C ARG A 60 6.37 -6.46 -2.05
N LEU A 61 5.87 -6.10 -3.22
CA LEU A 61 5.31 -4.79 -3.56
C LEU A 61 3.78 -4.81 -3.42
N ASP A 62 3.30 -5.31 -2.28
CA ASP A 62 1.87 -5.51 -2.04
C ASP A 62 1.55 -5.55 -0.55
N SER A 63 0.42 -4.97 -0.16
CA SER A 63 -0.09 -4.96 1.21
C SER A 63 -1.61 -4.97 1.23
N ALA A 64 -2.20 -5.39 2.35
CA ALA A 64 -3.63 -5.20 2.55
C ALA A 64 -3.93 -3.70 2.71
N ILE A 65 -5.06 -3.25 2.17
CA ILE A 65 -5.41 -1.82 2.13
C ILE A 65 -5.50 -1.19 3.54
N PHE A 66 -5.87 -1.95 4.57
CA PHE A 66 -5.96 -1.50 5.96
C PHE A 66 -4.61 -1.31 6.65
N HIS A 67 -3.51 -1.78 6.05
CA HIS A 67 -2.16 -1.44 6.51
C HIS A 67 -1.67 -0.10 5.95
N ILE A 68 -2.44 0.57 5.09
CA ILE A 68 -2.12 1.90 4.57
C ILE A 68 -2.95 2.91 5.36
N PHE A 69 -2.29 3.92 5.90
CA PHE A 69 -2.92 4.95 6.73
C PHE A 69 -2.88 6.29 6.02
N VAL A 70 -4.02 6.98 6.01
CA VAL A 70 -4.15 8.40 5.65
C VAL A 70 -3.86 9.22 6.89
N THR A 71 -2.75 9.94 6.89
CA THR A 71 -2.36 10.83 8.00
C THR A 71 -3.25 12.07 8.06
N SER A 72 -3.25 12.77 9.19
CA SER A 72 -3.98 14.06 9.33
C SER A 72 -3.57 15.13 8.32
N GLN A 73 -2.37 15.02 7.74
CA GLN A 73 -1.86 15.91 6.69
C GLN A 73 -2.25 15.45 5.27
N GLY A 74 -3.00 14.35 5.13
CA GLY A 74 -3.42 13.79 3.84
C GLY A 74 -2.39 12.87 3.17
N ASN A 75 -1.20 12.71 3.75
CA ASN A 75 -0.16 11.80 3.23
C ASN A 75 -0.48 10.34 3.57
N LEU A 76 0.01 9.39 2.76
CA LEU A 76 -0.11 7.95 3.04
C LEU A 76 1.14 7.38 3.70
N LYS A 77 0.95 6.46 4.65
CA LYS A 77 2.03 5.64 5.22
C LYS A 77 1.64 4.17 5.23
N LEU A 78 2.59 3.30 4.93
CA LEU A 78 2.44 1.85 4.98
C LEU A 78 3.03 1.30 6.28
N ILE A 79 2.20 0.61 7.05
CA ILE A 79 2.63 -0.17 8.22
C ILE A 79 2.74 -1.66 7.89
N ASP A 80 3.24 -2.44 8.86
CA ASP A 80 3.38 -3.90 8.80
C ASP A 80 4.10 -4.42 7.54
N THR A 81 5.40 -4.16 7.48
CA THR A 81 6.27 -4.63 6.40
C THR A 81 7.06 -5.88 6.79
N ALA A 82 6.68 -6.57 7.88
CA ALA A 82 7.44 -7.70 8.45
C ALA A 82 7.65 -8.87 7.45
N LYS A 83 6.74 -9.00 6.47
CA LYS A 83 6.80 -10.04 5.42
C LYS A 83 7.34 -9.53 4.09
N ALA A 84 7.77 -8.28 4.00
CA ALA A 84 8.09 -7.62 2.72
C ALA A 84 9.32 -8.22 2.00
N LEU A 85 10.23 -8.86 2.74
CA LEU A 85 11.45 -9.47 2.19
C LEU A 85 11.31 -10.98 1.91
N LYS A 86 10.18 -11.61 2.26
CA LYS A 86 10.04 -13.08 2.21
C LYS A 86 9.68 -13.60 0.82
N LYS A 87 8.57 -13.11 0.24
CA LYS A 87 8.02 -13.59 -1.04
C LYS A 87 8.08 -12.49 -2.10
N LYS A 88 8.50 -12.84 -3.31
CA LYS A 88 8.46 -11.90 -4.44
C LYS A 88 7.03 -11.73 -4.94
N VAL A 89 6.53 -10.50 -4.93
CA VAL A 89 5.21 -10.11 -5.45
C VAL A 89 5.39 -8.75 -6.10
N ASN A 90 5.21 -8.65 -7.41
CA ASN A 90 5.44 -7.40 -8.12
C ASN A 90 4.14 -6.60 -8.38
N CYS A 91 3.00 -7.29 -8.42
CA CYS A 91 1.70 -6.68 -8.68
C CYS A 91 0.97 -6.49 -7.32
N PRO A 92 0.48 -5.28 -7.00
CA PRO A 92 -0.14 -4.97 -5.70
C PRO A 92 -1.58 -5.50 -5.63
N ARG A 93 -1.74 -6.83 -5.69
CA ARG A 93 -3.04 -7.49 -5.83
C ARG A 93 -3.94 -7.28 -4.62
N LEU A 94 -3.39 -7.23 -3.40
CA LEU A 94 -4.17 -6.99 -2.19
C LEU A 94 -4.66 -5.54 -2.12
N ILE A 95 -3.83 -4.56 -2.49
CA ILE A 95 -4.25 -3.16 -2.59
C ILE A 95 -5.39 -3.05 -3.61
N LEU A 96 -5.19 -3.59 -4.83
CA LEU A 96 -6.19 -3.56 -5.89
C LEU A 96 -7.48 -4.32 -5.53
N SER A 97 -7.37 -5.41 -4.75
CA SER A 97 -8.53 -6.14 -4.23
C SER A 97 -9.30 -5.32 -3.21
N GLY A 98 -8.60 -4.63 -2.30
CA GLY A 98 -9.20 -3.67 -1.37
C GLY A 98 -9.97 -2.56 -2.09
N LEU A 99 -9.32 -1.91 -3.06
CA LEU A 99 -9.96 -0.89 -3.90
C LEU A 99 -11.14 -1.46 -4.69
N LYS A 100 -11.08 -2.71 -5.18
CA LYS A 100 -12.19 -3.36 -5.88
C LYS A 100 -13.41 -3.52 -4.97
N LYS A 101 -13.20 -3.95 -3.72
CA LYS A 101 -14.28 -4.10 -2.73
C LYS A 101 -14.98 -2.78 -2.42
N LEU A 102 -14.24 -1.67 -2.53
CA LEU A 102 -14.75 -0.31 -2.32
C LEU A 102 -15.28 0.35 -3.61
N GLY A 103 -15.26 -0.34 -4.75
CA GLY A 103 -15.71 0.19 -6.06
C GLY A 103 -14.68 1.03 -6.82
N TYR A 104 -13.52 1.33 -6.25
CA TYR A 104 -12.52 2.26 -6.80
C TYR A 104 -11.47 1.66 -7.73
N LYS A 105 -11.44 0.33 -7.93
CA LYS A 105 -10.37 -0.31 -8.74
C LYS A 105 -10.26 0.24 -10.16
N LYS A 106 -11.38 0.42 -10.86
CA LYS A 106 -11.37 0.88 -12.27
C LYS A 106 -10.90 2.33 -12.35
N GLU A 107 -11.40 3.17 -11.47
CA GLU A 107 -11.01 4.58 -11.35
C GLU A 107 -9.51 4.73 -11.07
N PHE A 108 -9.00 4.02 -10.06
CA PHE A 108 -7.58 4.03 -9.72
C PHE A 108 -6.71 3.56 -10.89
N LEU A 109 -7.05 2.44 -11.54
CA LEU A 109 -6.26 1.93 -12.67
C LEU A 109 -6.28 2.89 -13.88
N ASN A 110 -7.40 3.59 -14.12
CA ASN A 110 -7.47 4.62 -15.15
C ASN A 110 -6.58 5.81 -14.78
N PHE A 111 -6.58 6.24 -13.52
CA PHE A 111 -5.67 7.28 -13.03
C PHE A 111 -4.21 6.90 -13.28
N VAL A 112 -3.78 5.72 -12.83
CA VAL A 112 -2.41 5.21 -13.04
C VAL A 112 -2.05 5.16 -14.53
N LYS A 113 -2.96 4.68 -15.38
CA LYS A 113 -2.72 4.61 -16.84
C LYS A 113 -2.42 5.98 -17.44
N ASN A 114 -3.12 7.02 -16.96
CA ASN A 114 -3.02 8.36 -17.50
C ASN A 114 -1.83 9.15 -16.93
N THR A 115 -1.50 8.94 -15.65
CA THR A 115 -0.46 9.74 -14.96
C THR A 115 0.89 9.02 -14.88
N ARG A 116 0.90 7.69 -14.77
CA ARG A 116 2.09 6.85 -14.59
C ARG A 116 2.03 5.60 -15.47
N PRO A 117 2.03 5.77 -16.82
CA PRO A 117 1.94 4.65 -17.75
C PRO A 117 3.13 3.67 -17.62
N ASP A 118 4.28 4.15 -17.14
CA ASP A 118 5.49 3.38 -16.87
C ASP A 118 5.27 2.26 -15.82
N ILE A 119 4.45 2.53 -14.79
CA ILE A 119 4.13 1.51 -13.76
C ILE A 119 2.83 0.75 -14.03
N TYR A 120 1.95 1.29 -14.89
CA TYR A 120 0.65 0.69 -15.18
C TYR A 120 0.74 -0.78 -15.60
N GLY A 121 1.78 -1.15 -16.37
CA GLY A 121 2.02 -2.53 -16.79
C GLY A 121 2.24 -3.51 -15.63
N TYR A 122 2.83 -3.06 -14.52
CA TYR A 122 3.04 -3.87 -13.32
C TYR A 122 1.79 -3.96 -12.44
N MET A 123 0.98 -2.90 -12.44
CA MET A 123 -0.29 -2.85 -11.71
C MET A 123 -1.42 -3.61 -12.42
N LYS A 124 -1.32 -3.78 -13.74
CA LYS A 124 -2.28 -4.58 -14.51
C LYS A 124 -2.09 -6.07 -14.19
N ASN A 125 -3.11 -6.67 -13.59
CA ASN A 125 -3.09 -8.09 -13.22
C ASN A 125 -2.90 -8.98 -14.47
N LYS A 126 -1.78 -9.71 -14.57
CA LYS A 126 -1.60 -10.77 -15.56
C LYS A 126 -2.10 -12.09 -14.95
N ARG A 127 -3.35 -12.44 -15.30
CA ARG A 127 -4.10 -13.68 -15.05
C ARG A 127 -4.53 -13.97 -13.60
N GLU A 128 -5.86 -14.03 -13.43
CA GLU A 128 -6.57 -14.61 -12.30
C GLU A 128 -6.41 -16.13 -12.35
N SER A 129 -5.61 -16.71 -11.45
CA SER A 129 -5.65 -18.13 -11.14
C SER A 129 -5.25 -18.31 -9.69
N GLY A 130 -6.26 -18.49 -8.84
CA GLY A 130 -6.15 -19.04 -7.49
C GLY A 130 -5.28 -18.25 -6.51
N ASP A 131 -5.85 -17.26 -5.83
CA ASP A 131 -5.28 -16.77 -4.57
C ASP A 131 -6.40 -16.67 -3.54
N ARG A 132 -6.60 -17.78 -2.81
CA ARG A 132 -7.40 -17.86 -1.59
C ARG A 132 -6.72 -17.03 -0.50
N TYR A 133 -7.02 -15.73 -0.41
CA TYR A 133 -6.74 -14.95 0.79
C TYR A 133 -8.06 -14.59 1.47
N ALA A 134 -8.65 -15.58 2.13
CA ALA A 134 -9.64 -15.35 3.16
C ALA A 134 -8.89 -14.94 4.44
N TYR A 135 -8.82 -13.65 4.73
CA TYR A 135 -8.56 -13.21 6.09
C TYR A 135 -9.86 -13.42 6.86
N LYS A 136 -9.91 -14.49 7.67
CA LYS A 136 -10.85 -14.54 8.79
C LYS A 136 -10.39 -13.48 9.79
N ARG A 137 -11.34 -12.64 10.21
CA ARG A 137 -11.20 -11.75 11.37
C ARG A 137 -10.91 -12.58 12.61
#